data_AF-A0A8S9RFF5-F1
#
_entry.id   AF-A0A8S9RFF5-F1
#
_cell.length_a   1.000
_cell.length_b   1.000
_cell.length_c   1.000
_cell.angle_alpha   90.00
_cell.angle_beta   90.00
_cell.angle_gamma   90.00
#
_symmetry.space_group_name_H-M   'P 1'
#
loop_
_entity.id
_entity.type
_entity.pdbx_description
1 polymer ?
#
loop_
_entity_poly.entity_id
_entity_poly.type
_entity_poly.pdbx_seq_one_letter_code
_entity_poly.pdbx_strand_id
1 'polypeptide(L)'
;MVPWFTLKEGSKYTLVFTFRVTNNIVSGLRYSNTVWKTGIKVYSRKQMLGTFSPQAEPYNHVMFEESTPSGMLVRGSYSVKSK
;
A
#
# COMPACT_ATOMS: atom_id res chain seq x y z
N MET A 1 4.38 1.13 21.95
CA MET A 1 4.48 2.15 20.88
C MET A 1 4.71 1.40 19.58
N VAL A 2 3.85 1.55 18.57
CA VAL A 2 4.08 0.91 17.26
C VAL A 2 5.26 1.65 16.60
N PRO A 3 6.32 0.94 16.16
CA PRO A 3 7.46 1.60 15.55
C PRO A 3 7.04 2.31 14.27
N TRP A 4 7.56 3.52 14.06
CA TRP A 4 7.39 4.25 12.82
C TRP A 4 8.17 3.54 11.71
N PHE A 5 7.52 3.38 10.55
CA PHE A 5 8.21 3.00 9.33
C PHE A 5 8.79 4.27 8.69
N THR A 6 10.12 4.38 8.68
CA THR A 6 10.83 5.56 8.18
C THR A 6 11.23 5.37 6.73
N LEU A 7 10.84 6.30 5.88
CA LEU A 7 11.25 6.36 4.48
C LEU A 7 12.07 7.62 4.23
N LYS A 8 13.18 7.47 3.49
CA LYS A 8 13.96 8.60 3.01
C LYS A 8 13.18 9.32 1.93
N GLU A 9 13.17 10.65 1.97
CA GLU A 9 12.48 11.47 0.95
C GLU A 9 13.05 11.24 -0.45
N GLY A 10 12.20 11.37 -1.47
CA GLY A 10 12.57 11.11 -2.86
C GLY A 10 12.94 9.65 -3.17
N SER A 11 12.90 8.74 -2.20
CA SER A 11 13.12 7.32 -2.44
C SER A 11 11.99 6.72 -3.25
N LYS A 12 12.37 5.93 -4.25
CA LYS A 12 11.49 5.03 -4.97
C LYS A 12 11.18 3.81 -4.12
N TYR A 13 9.95 3.33 -4.18
CA TYR A 13 9.52 2.12 -3.50
C TYR A 13 8.45 1.39 -4.30
N THR A 14 8.36 0.09 -4.06
CA THR A 14 7.29 -0.75 -4.61
C THR A 14 6.63 -1.49 -3.47
N LEU A 15 5.30 -1.51 -3.44
CA LEU A 15 4.55 -2.34 -2.51
C LEU A 15 4.42 -3.75 -3.08
N VAL A 16 4.71 -4.74 -2.25
CA VAL A 16 4.53 -6.16 -2.57
C VAL A 16 3.54 -6.74 -1.58
N PHE A 17 2.42 -7.25 -2.09
CA PHE A 17 1.43 -7.98 -1.30
C PHE A 17 1.63 -9.47 -1.46
N THR A 18 1.99 -10.14 -0.35
CA THR A 18 2.03 -11.60 -0.29
C THR A 18 0.78 -12.09 0.44
N PHE A 19 -0.08 -12.83 -0.25
CA PHE A 19 -1.34 -13.32 0.31
C PHE A 19 -1.71 -14.72 -0.20
N ARG A 20 -2.47 -15.46 0.60
CA ARG A 20 -3.02 -16.77 0.25
C ARG A 20 -4.50 -16.65 -0.05
N VAL A 21 -4.96 -17.37 -1.06
CA VAL A 21 -6.38 -17.54 -1.36
C VAL A 21 -6.74 -19.00 -1.09
N THR A 22 -7.77 -19.20 -0.27
CA THR A 22 -8.24 -20.52 0.13
C THR A 22 -9.74 -20.66 -0.14
N ASN A 23 -10.20 -21.90 -0.23
CA ASN A 23 -11.61 -22.31 -0.38
C ASN A 23 -12.25 -21.89 -1.72
N ASN A 24 -12.45 -20.59 -1.94
CA ASN A 24 -13.18 -20.05 -3.08
C ASN A 24 -12.37 -19.00 -3.84
N ILE A 25 -12.73 -18.79 -5.12
CA ILE A 25 -12.17 -17.72 -5.94
C ILE A 25 -12.50 -16.38 -5.30
N VAL A 26 -11.49 -15.52 -5.14
CA VAL A 26 -11.66 -14.12 -4.76
C VAL A 26 -11.70 -13.29 -6.04
N SER A 27 -12.89 -12.80 -6.39
CA SER A 27 -13.07 -11.90 -7.52
C SER A 27 -13.05 -10.44 -7.07
N GLY A 28 -12.43 -9.58 -7.87
CA GLY A 28 -12.45 -8.13 -7.62
C GLY A 28 -11.66 -7.68 -6.38
N LEU A 29 -10.58 -8.38 -6.03
CA LEU A 29 -9.70 -7.97 -4.94
C LEU A 29 -9.16 -6.57 -5.25
N ARG A 30 -9.23 -5.68 -4.27
CA ARG A 30 -8.92 -4.25 -4.43
C ARG A 30 -8.10 -3.76 -3.27
N TYR A 31 -7.05 -3.02 -3.58
CA TYR A 31 -6.27 -2.27 -2.62
C TYR A 31 -6.80 -0.83 -2.51
N SER A 32 -6.94 -0.34 -1.29
CA SER A 32 -7.19 1.06 -1.01
C SER A 32 -6.18 1.59 -0.01
N ASN A 33 -5.60 2.73 -0.32
CA ASN A 33 -4.64 3.43 0.53
C ASN A 33 -5.11 4.86 0.74
N THR A 34 -5.07 5.35 1.96
CA THR A 34 -5.29 6.76 2.24
C THR A 34 -4.22 7.23 3.21
N VAL A 35 -3.67 8.41 2.93
CA VAL A 35 -2.56 9.00 3.68
C VAL A 35 -2.97 10.37 4.17
N TRP A 36 -2.65 10.64 5.43
CA TRP A 36 -2.94 11.89 6.12
C TRP A 36 -1.67 12.52 6.66
N LYS A 37 -1.59 13.84 6.59
CA LYS A 37 -0.57 14.66 7.25
C LYS A 37 -1.31 15.64 8.16
N THR A 38 -0.94 15.70 9.45
CA THR A 38 -1.54 16.62 10.43
C THR A 38 -3.09 16.60 10.40
N GLY A 39 -3.69 15.41 10.29
CA GLY A 39 -5.14 15.23 10.23
C GLY A 39 -5.80 15.48 8.87
N ILE A 40 -5.10 16.07 7.90
CA ILE A 40 -5.61 16.38 6.56
C ILE A 40 -5.28 15.23 5.61
N LYS A 41 -6.26 14.80 4.82
CA LYS A 41 -6.04 13.79 3.76
C LYS A 41 -5.22 14.42 2.63
N VAL A 42 -4.03 13.88 2.38
CA VAL A 42 -3.10 14.40 1.36
C VAL A 42 -2.98 13.49 0.15
N TYR A 43 -3.37 12.21 0.29
CA TYR A 43 -3.31 11.25 -0.80
C TYR A 43 -4.32 10.12 -0.58
N SER A 44 -4.90 9.62 -1.68
CA SER A 44 -5.81 8.47 -1.67
C SER A 44 -5.72 7.71 -2.98
N ARG A 45 -5.58 6.39 -2.92
CA ARG A 45 -5.62 5.50 -4.08
C ARG A 45 -6.58 4.35 -3.84
N LYS A 46 -7.28 3.94 -4.89
CA LYS A 46 -8.00 2.66 -4.97
C LYS A 46 -7.58 1.97 -6.27
N GLN A 47 -7.13 0.73 -6.18
CA GLN A 47 -6.64 -0.04 -7.32
C GLN A 47 -7.22 -1.44 -7.31
N MET A 48 -7.82 -1.85 -8.43
CA MET A 48 -8.22 -3.23 -8.67
C MET A 48 -6.97 -4.08 -8.86
N LEU A 49 -6.81 -5.12 -8.04
CA LEU A 49 -5.70 -6.06 -8.13
C LEU A 49 -6.05 -7.24 -9.05
N GLY A 50 -7.32 -7.66 -9.05
CA GLY A 50 -7.85 -8.66 -9.99
C GLY A 50 -8.66 -9.77 -9.32
N THR A 51 -8.68 -10.92 -10.00
CA THR A 51 -9.34 -12.15 -9.54
C THR A 51 -8.28 -13.21 -9.29
N PHE A 52 -8.38 -13.91 -8.16
CA PHE A 52 -7.40 -14.87 -7.68
C PHE A 52 -8.08 -16.17 -7.28
N SER A 53 -7.59 -17.30 -7.78
CA SER A 53 -8.12 -18.62 -7.47
C SER A 53 -7.42 -19.22 -6.23
N PRO A 54 -8.03 -20.19 -5.54
CA PRO A 54 -7.33 -20.94 -4.50
C PRO A 54 -6.12 -21.68 -5.07
N GLN A 55 -4.98 -21.60 -4.39
CA GLN A 55 -3.77 -22.37 -4.71
C GLN A 55 -2.92 -22.61 -3.46
N ALA A 56 -2.03 -23.60 -3.51
CA ALA A 56 -1.16 -23.95 -2.38
C ALA A 56 -0.13 -22.85 -2.08
N GLU A 57 0.46 -22.26 -3.12
CA GLU A 57 1.50 -21.25 -2.99
C GLU A 57 0.95 -19.82 -2.83
N PRO A 58 1.56 -18.95 -2.01
CA PRO A 58 1.15 -17.56 -1.90
C PRO A 58 1.26 -16.81 -3.23
N TYR A 59 0.30 -15.92 -3.50
CA TYR A 59 0.45 -14.91 -4.54
C TYR A 59 1.42 -13.82 -4.07
N ASN A 60 2.25 -13.35 -4.99
CA ASN A 60 3.04 -12.12 -4.82
C ASN A 60 2.54 -11.09 -5.84
N HIS A 61 1.79 -10.11 -5.39
CA HIS A 61 1.31 -9.02 -6.24
C HIS A 61 2.20 -7.79 -6.06
N VAL A 62 2.90 -7.42 -7.13
CA VAL A 62 3.81 -6.28 -7.17
C VAL A 62 3.05 -5.08 -7.72
N MET A 63 2.97 -4.03 -6.92
CA MET A 63 2.36 -2.76 -7.33
C MET A 63 3.32 -1.99 -8.25
N PHE A 64 2.83 -0.91 -8.85
CA PHE A 64 3.74 -0.03 -9.58
C PHE A 64 4.65 0.75 -8.62
N GLU A 65 5.84 1.08 -9.12
CA GLU A 65 6.80 1.89 -8.37
C GLU A 65 6.22 3.28 -8.08
N GLU A 66 6.35 3.72 -6.83
CA GLU A 66 6.00 5.04 -6.37
C GLU A 66 7.25 5.76 -5.84
N SER A 67 7.14 7.06 -5.59
CA SER A 67 8.20 7.84 -4.96
C SER A 67 7.66 8.56 -3.74
N THR A 68 8.44 8.57 -2.66
CA THR A 68 8.14 9.36 -1.48
C THR A 68 8.23 10.86 -1.80
N PRO A 69 7.40 11.69 -1.16
CA PRO A 69 7.44 13.13 -1.38
C PRO A 69 8.79 13.69 -0.90
N SER A 70 9.26 14.76 -1.55
CA SER A 70 10.51 15.44 -1.20
C SER A 70 10.29 16.93 -0.97
N GLY A 71 11.13 17.51 -0.11
CA GLY A 71 11.08 18.94 0.23
C GLY A 71 10.76 19.20 1.70
N MET A 72 11.24 20.34 2.20
CA MET A 72 11.23 20.64 3.63
C MET A 72 9.82 20.61 4.25
N LEU A 73 8.80 21.06 3.53
CA LEU A 73 7.41 21.16 4.02
C LEU A 73 6.68 19.81 4.09
N VAL A 74 7.12 18.82 3.31
CA VAL A 74 6.46 17.51 3.25
C VAL A 74 7.09 16.50 4.20
N ARG A 75 8.33 16.72 4.67
CA ARG A 75 8.95 15.89 5.71
C ARG A 75 8.11 15.81 6.99
N GLY A 76 8.27 14.72 7.74
CA GLY A 76 7.59 14.47 9.01
C GLY A 76 6.66 13.27 8.96
N SER A 77 5.83 13.12 9.99
CA SER A 77 5.00 11.93 10.18
C SER A 77 3.71 11.97 9.36
N TYR A 78 3.32 10.80 8.88
CA TYR A 78 2.08 10.56 8.16
C TYR A 78 1.31 9.43 8.84
N SER A 79 -0.01 9.52 8.83
CA SER A 79 -0.88 8.40 9.18
C SER A 79 -1.36 7.74 7.89
N VAL A 80 -1.42 6.41 7.88
CA VAL A 80 -1.80 5.63 6.70
C VAL A 80 -2.90 4.65 7.11
N LYS A 81 -3.90 4.49 6.23
CA LYS A 81 -4.96 3.49 6.38
C LYS A 81 -5.09 2.74 5.07
N SER A 82 -4.73 1.47 5.13
CA SER A 82 -4.80 0.54 4.02
C SER A 82 -5.92 -0.48 4.24
N LYS A 83 -6.64 -0.84 3.18
CA LYS A 83 -7.62 -1.93 3.17
C LYS A 83 -7.59 -2.66 1.85
#